data_AF-A0A7M7K940-F1
#
_entry.id   AF-A0A7M7K940-F1
#
_cell.length_a   1.000
_cell.length_b   1.000
_cell.length_c   1.000
_cell.angle_alpha   90.00
_cell.angle_beta   90.00
_cell.angle_gamma   90.00
#
_symmetry.space_group_name_H-M   'P 1'
#
loop_
_entity.id
_entity.type
_entity.pdbx_description
1 polymer ?
#
loop_
_entity_poly.entity_id
_entity_poly.type
_entity_poly.pdbx_seq_one_letter_code
_entity_poly.pdbx_strand_id
1 'polypeptide(L)'
;MFFVQFVNVWTYYREYNFAISIEEEYRENIVFPGVTLCIDAWLDSVRTCTYTSGKCAKSDLTYSVGLYYVQIDPDLRKFGSFPPDELFHCTMRNPSCESFKCVESMKVSYFRAPSQLCYTLDVGAYQHGIVSKCKSPWMYTLELKYRVNRSRVITFLPKNIYPLIVHSPNSTFPDALTAITLRPGTVYELSMKQAARV
;
A
#
# COMPACT_ATOMS: atom_id res chain seq x y z
N MET A 1 -32.67 50.66 8.45
CA MET A 1 -31.85 49.71 9.24
C MET A 1 -31.92 48.27 8.71
N PHE A 2 -33.08 47.78 8.25
CA PHE A 2 -33.23 46.43 7.65
C PHE A 2 -32.43 46.17 6.36
N PHE A 3 -32.31 47.16 5.47
CA PHE A 3 -31.59 46.99 4.19
C PHE A 3 -30.10 46.68 4.36
N VAL A 4 -29.45 47.27 5.37
CA VAL A 4 -28.03 47.06 5.64
C VAL A 4 -27.76 45.65 6.16
N GLN A 5 -28.66 45.10 6.97
CA GLN A 5 -28.58 43.71 7.42
C GLN A 5 -28.73 42.73 6.26
N PHE A 6 -29.62 43.01 5.32
CA PHE A 6 -29.84 42.15 4.16
C PHE A 6 -28.63 42.12 3.21
N VAL A 7 -28.03 43.28 2.94
CA VAL A 7 -26.81 43.37 2.12
C VAL A 7 -25.67 42.57 2.77
N ASN A 8 -25.47 42.70 4.09
CA ASN A 8 -24.42 41.98 4.81
C ASN A 8 -24.60 40.46 4.84
N VAL A 9 -25.83 39.97 5.00
CA VAL A 9 -26.12 38.53 4.94
C VAL A 9 -25.93 38.00 3.51
N TRP A 10 -26.30 38.78 2.50
CA TRP A 10 -26.14 38.41 1.10
C TRP A 10 -24.67 38.35 0.67
N THR A 11 -23.83 39.32 1.10
CA THR A 11 -22.37 39.25 0.88
C THR A 11 -21.75 38.07 1.61
N TYR A 12 -22.11 37.84 2.87
CA TYR A 12 -21.60 36.70 3.63
C TYR A 12 -21.99 35.34 3.02
N TYR A 13 -23.22 35.21 2.51
CA TYR A 13 -23.66 34.01 1.80
C TYR A 13 -22.90 33.79 0.48
N ARG A 14 -22.58 34.86 -0.25
CA ARG A 14 -21.77 34.79 -1.49
C ARG A 14 -20.30 34.47 -1.27
N GLU A 15 -19.79 34.68 -0.05
CA GLU A 15 -18.41 34.37 0.31
C GLU A 15 -18.19 32.87 0.59
N TYR A 16 -19.26 32.05 0.68
CA TYR A 16 -19.20 30.61 0.92
C TYR A 16 -18.27 30.23 2.09
N ASN A 17 -18.31 31.02 3.18
CA ASN A 17 -17.53 30.76 4.36
C ASN A 17 -17.97 29.42 4.98
N PHE A 18 -17.09 28.42 4.96
CA PHE A 18 -17.30 27.12 5.60
C PHE A 18 -16.59 27.10 6.95
N ALA A 19 -17.28 26.61 7.98
CA ALA A 19 -16.67 26.29 9.25
C ALA A 19 -16.25 24.81 9.20
N ILE A 20 -14.96 24.54 9.43
CA ILE A 20 -14.46 23.17 9.63
C ILE A 20 -14.57 22.89 11.13
N SER A 21 -15.49 22.03 11.55
CA SER A 21 -15.46 21.42 12.87
C SER A 21 -14.61 20.14 12.81
N ILE A 22 -13.64 20.02 13.72
CA ILE A 22 -12.87 18.79 13.91
C ILE A 22 -13.38 18.17 15.20
N GLU A 23 -14.17 17.11 15.09
CA GLU A 23 -14.65 16.33 16.24
C GLU A 23 -13.77 15.09 16.39
N GLU A 24 -13.13 14.94 17.55
CA GLU A 24 -12.32 13.77 17.87
C GLU A 24 -13.19 12.74 18.58
N GLU A 25 -13.76 11.80 17.83
CA GLU A 25 -14.44 10.64 18.41
C GLU A 25 -13.41 9.68 19.01
N TYR A 26 -13.51 9.44 20.31
CA TYR A 26 -12.65 8.50 21.00
C TYR A 26 -13.06 7.05 20.69
N ARG A 27 -12.27 6.38 19.85
CA ARG A 27 -12.21 4.91 19.71
C ARG A 27 -13.44 4.21 19.10
N GLU A 28 -14.41 4.94 18.60
CA GLU A 28 -15.50 4.36 17.82
C GLU A 28 -15.10 4.23 16.35
N ASN A 29 -15.46 3.11 15.72
CA ASN A 29 -15.22 2.84 14.29
C ASN A 29 -13.76 2.89 13.79
N ILE A 30 -12.77 2.82 14.70
CA ILE A 30 -11.35 2.71 14.30
C ILE A 30 -11.08 1.31 13.76
N VAL A 31 -10.57 1.26 12.54
CA VAL A 31 -10.29 0.04 11.79
C VAL A 31 -8.84 0.02 11.38
N PHE A 32 -8.24 -1.18 11.35
CA PHE A 32 -6.87 -1.32 10.90
C PHE A 32 -6.77 -0.89 9.43
N PRO A 33 -5.82 -0.01 9.07
CA PRO A 33 -5.75 0.53 7.71
C PRO A 33 -5.21 -0.51 6.72
N GLY A 34 -5.45 -0.27 5.43
CA GLY A 34 -4.74 -0.97 4.38
C GLY A 34 -3.30 -0.45 4.25
N VAL A 35 -2.35 -1.36 4.06
CA VAL A 35 -0.92 -1.03 3.97
C VAL A 35 -0.37 -1.55 2.65
N THR A 36 0.12 -0.65 1.82
CA THR A 36 0.73 -0.96 0.53
C THR A 36 2.22 -0.71 0.54
N LEU A 37 3.01 -1.68 0.07
CA LEU A 37 4.45 -1.54 -0.11
C LEU A 37 4.82 -1.76 -1.58
N CYS A 38 5.47 -0.77 -2.18
CA CYS A 38 6.00 -0.85 -3.54
C CYS A 38 7.49 -1.20 -3.53
N ILE A 39 7.93 -2.08 -4.43
CA ILE A 39 9.34 -2.50 -4.48
C ILE A 39 9.91 -2.45 -5.91
N ASP A 40 11.24 -2.30 -6.06
CA ASP A 40 11.84 -1.65 -7.25
C ASP A 40 12.07 -2.46 -8.53
N ALA A 41 12.22 -3.78 -8.47
CA ALA A 41 12.05 -4.71 -9.61
C ALA A 41 12.33 -6.14 -9.12
N TRP A 42 11.39 -7.04 -9.37
CA TRP A 42 11.17 -8.28 -8.62
C TRP A 42 10.41 -9.28 -9.48
N LEU A 43 10.79 -9.31 -10.75
CA LEU A 43 10.50 -10.48 -11.53
C LEU A 43 11.37 -11.61 -11.00
N ASP A 44 10.72 -12.67 -10.53
CA ASP A 44 11.34 -13.93 -10.23
C ASP A 44 11.90 -14.48 -11.54
N SER A 45 13.22 -14.61 -11.60
CA SER A 45 13.92 -15.09 -12.78
C SER A 45 13.40 -16.45 -13.21
N VAL A 46 13.08 -17.34 -12.26
CA VAL A 46 12.59 -18.68 -12.56
C VAL A 46 11.22 -18.63 -13.23
N ARG A 47 10.23 -17.96 -12.60
CA ARG A 47 8.87 -17.83 -13.15
C ARG A 47 8.88 -17.09 -14.49
N THR A 48 9.72 -16.06 -14.60
CA THR A 48 9.87 -15.27 -15.82
C THR A 48 10.50 -16.10 -16.94
N CYS A 49 11.56 -16.87 -16.66
CA CYS A 49 12.13 -17.81 -17.64
C CYS A 49 11.05 -18.80 -18.11
N THR A 50 10.25 -19.35 -17.20
CA THR A 50 9.20 -20.33 -17.53
C THR A 50 8.12 -19.71 -18.43
N TYR A 51 7.63 -18.52 -18.09
CA TYR A 51 6.59 -17.83 -18.87
C TYR A 51 7.07 -17.41 -20.27
N THR A 52 8.32 -16.96 -20.39
CA THR A 52 8.87 -16.41 -21.64
C THR A 52 9.63 -17.43 -22.49
N SER A 53 9.52 -18.72 -22.16
CA SER A 53 10.21 -19.82 -22.85
C SER A 53 11.74 -19.66 -22.90
N GLY A 54 12.35 -19.26 -21.78
CA GLY A 54 13.80 -19.19 -21.58
C GLY A 54 14.43 -17.80 -21.69
N LYS A 55 13.63 -16.74 -21.95
CA LYS A 55 14.10 -15.35 -22.03
C LYS A 55 14.09 -14.67 -20.65
N CYS A 56 15.16 -14.85 -19.89
CA CYS A 56 15.22 -14.33 -18.53
C CYS A 56 16.40 -13.41 -18.22
N ALA A 57 17.22 -13.08 -19.22
CA ALA A 57 18.17 -12.01 -19.04
C ALA A 57 17.46 -10.65 -19.12
N LYS A 58 18.01 -9.64 -18.44
CA LYS A 58 17.55 -8.25 -18.57
C LYS A 58 17.55 -7.79 -20.03
N SER A 59 18.55 -8.21 -20.82
CA SER A 59 18.65 -7.93 -22.26
C SER A 59 17.45 -8.47 -23.04
N ASP A 60 17.00 -9.68 -22.73
CA ASP A 60 15.89 -10.33 -23.44
C ASP A 60 14.55 -9.65 -23.15
N LEU A 61 14.47 -9.02 -21.97
CA LEU A 61 13.31 -8.28 -21.49
C LEU A 61 13.41 -6.77 -21.79
N THR A 62 14.41 -6.34 -22.56
CA THR A 62 14.55 -4.95 -23.01
C THR A 62 13.83 -4.76 -24.35
N TYR A 63 12.91 -3.81 -24.39
CA TYR A 63 12.20 -3.42 -25.62
C TYR A 63 12.97 -2.33 -26.37
N SER A 64 13.43 -1.31 -25.66
CA SER A 64 14.25 -0.21 -26.18
C SER A 64 15.12 0.37 -25.05
N VAL A 65 16.01 1.32 -25.35
CA VAL A 65 16.88 1.95 -24.34
C VAL A 65 16.02 2.57 -23.24
N GLY A 66 16.13 2.04 -22.02
CA GLY A 66 15.35 2.47 -20.86
C GLY A 66 13.89 1.99 -20.81
N LEU A 67 13.45 1.20 -21.79
CA LEU A 67 12.11 0.61 -21.88
C LEU A 67 12.17 -0.91 -21.82
N TYR A 68 11.40 -1.50 -20.90
CA TYR A 68 11.40 -2.94 -20.62
C TYR A 68 9.99 -3.51 -20.84
N TYR A 69 9.90 -4.76 -21.32
CA TYR A 69 8.59 -5.40 -21.57
C TYR A 69 7.70 -5.41 -20.32
N VAL A 70 8.28 -5.50 -19.12
CA VAL A 70 7.54 -5.44 -17.84
C VAL A 70 6.71 -4.17 -17.66
N GLN A 71 7.05 -3.07 -18.35
CA GLN A 71 6.33 -1.81 -18.25
C GLN A 71 5.02 -1.82 -19.07
N ILE A 72 4.99 -2.59 -20.16
CA ILE A 72 3.90 -2.64 -21.13
C ILE A 72 3.09 -3.94 -21.04
N ASP A 73 3.69 -5.02 -20.55
CA ASP A 73 3.08 -6.34 -20.47
C ASP A 73 2.53 -6.61 -19.05
N PRO A 74 1.19 -6.59 -18.85
CA PRO A 74 0.57 -6.93 -17.56
C PRO A 74 0.71 -8.41 -17.19
N ASP A 75 0.74 -9.31 -18.16
CA ASP A 75 0.84 -10.75 -17.90
C ASP A 75 2.24 -11.09 -17.42
N LEU A 76 3.28 -10.54 -18.05
CA LEU A 76 4.65 -10.68 -17.59
C LEU A 76 4.82 -10.21 -16.13
N ARG A 77 4.17 -9.10 -15.75
CA ARG A 77 4.15 -8.62 -14.36
C ARG A 77 3.44 -9.60 -13.44
N LYS A 78 2.27 -10.08 -13.83
CA LYS A 78 1.45 -10.99 -13.03
C LYS A 78 2.18 -12.33 -12.80
N PHE A 79 2.63 -12.98 -13.87
CA PHE A 79 3.28 -14.30 -13.80
C PHE A 79 4.71 -14.25 -13.27
N GLY A 80 5.47 -13.21 -13.63
CA GLY A 80 6.84 -13.06 -13.18
C GLY A 80 6.96 -12.53 -11.74
N SER A 81 5.91 -11.96 -11.14
CA SER A 81 5.95 -11.50 -9.75
C SER A 81 6.19 -12.64 -8.75
N PHE A 82 6.90 -12.34 -7.65
CA PHE A 82 6.96 -13.24 -6.52
C PHE A 82 5.60 -13.30 -5.80
N PRO A 83 5.23 -14.46 -5.25
CA PRO A 83 4.09 -14.50 -4.35
C PRO A 83 4.46 -13.85 -3.00
N PRO A 84 3.48 -13.29 -2.27
CA PRO A 84 3.73 -12.55 -1.03
C PRO A 84 4.46 -13.35 0.06
N ASP A 85 4.19 -14.65 0.15
CA ASP A 85 4.80 -15.58 1.12
C ASP A 85 6.29 -15.84 0.88
N GLU A 86 6.77 -15.66 -0.35
CA GLU A 86 8.21 -15.74 -0.67
C GLU A 86 8.97 -14.45 -0.32
N LEU A 87 8.29 -13.30 -0.20
CA LEU A 87 8.93 -11.98 0.03
C LEU A 87 8.71 -11.41 1.43
N PHE A 88 7.57 -11.68 2.04
CA PHE A 88 7.12 -11.00 3.25
C PHE A 88 6.95 -11.96 4.41
N HIS A 89 7.47 -11.54 5.55
CA HIS A 89 7.05 -12.05 6.83
C HIS A 89 6.14 -11.01 7.48
N CYS A 90 4.87 -11.39 7.69
CA CYS A 90 3.80 -10.51 8.14
C CYS A 90 3.14 -11.12 9.38
N THR A 91 3.19 -10.41 10.50
CA THR A 91 2.53 -10.80 11.75
C THR A 91 1.74 -9.63 12.32
N MET A 92 0.48 -9.88 12.64
CA MET A 92 -0.37 -8.96 13.40
C MET A 92 -0.35 -9.36 14.86
N ARG A 93 0.03 -8.43 15.75
CA ARG A 93 0.10 -8.66 17.20
C ARG A 93 -0.91 -7.80 17.94
N ASN A 94 -1.53 -8.36 18.97
CA ASN A 94 -2.41 -7.63 19.87
C ASN A 94 -2.25 -8.19 21.28
N PRO A 95 -2.19 -7.36 22.34
CA PRO A 95 -2.04 -7.85 23.71
C PRO A 95 -3.29 -8.56 24.26
N SER A 96 -4.47 -8.30 23.70
CA SER A 96 -5.76 -8.80 24.21
C SER A 96 -6.49 -9.72 23.24
N CYS A 97 -6.02 -9.83 22.00
CA CYS A 97 -6.62 -10.64 20.95
C CYS A 97 -5.60 -11.57 20.32
N GLU A 98 -6.06 -12.60 19.62
CA GLU A 98 -5.18 -13.56 18.96
C GLU A 98 -4.27 -12.87 17.94
N SER A 99 -2.98 -13.21 18.01
CA SER A 99 -1.98 -12.79 17.02
C SER A 99 -1.92 -13.78 15.87
N PHE A 100 -1.76 -13.30 14.64
CA PHE A 100 -1.88 -14.14 13.46
C PHE A 100 -0.91 -13.72 12.34
N LYS A 101 -0.66 -14.65 11.42
CA LYS A 101 0.09 -14.39 10.19
C LYS A 101 -0.82 -13.69 9.19
N CYS A 102 -0.38 -12.54 8.68
CA CYS A 102 -1.17 -11.71 7.78
C CYS A 102 -0.78 -11.82 6.30
N VAL A 103 0.17 -12.70 5.97
CA VAL A 103 0.69 -12.84 4.59
C VAL A 103 -0.37 -13.30 3.60
N GLU A 104 -1.34 -14.08 4.04
CA GLU A 104 -2.49 -14.53 3.22
C GLU A 104 -3.43 -13.38 2.85
N SER A 105 -3.42 -12.30 3.64
CA SER A 105 -4.17 -11.07 3.37
C SER A 105 -3.40 -10.08 2.50
N MET A 106 -2.21 -10.47 2.03
CA MET A 106 -1.36 -9.65 1.19
C MET A 106 -1.46 -10.12 -0.26
N LYS A 107 -1.57 -9.18 -1.21
CA LYS A 107 -1.70 -9.49 -2.64
C LYS A 107 -0.95 -8.48 -3.48
N VAL A 108 -0.53 -8.90 -4.68
CA VAL A 108 -0.08 -7.97 -5.73
C VAL A 108 -1.27 -7.10 -6.11
N SER A 109 -1.14 -5.78 -5.99
CA SER A 109 -2.24 -4.84 -6.18
C SER A 109 -2.14 -4.09 -7.50
N TYR A 110 -1.09 -3.28 -7.67
CA TYR A 110 -0.91 -2.49 -8.89
C TYR A 110 0.56 -2.28 -9.22
N PHE A 111 0.80 -1.80 -10.44
CA PHE A 111 2.13 -1.41 -10.91
C PHE A 111 2.24 0.11 -10.94
N ARG A 112 3.16 0.64 -10.15
CA ARG A 112 3.59 2.03 -10.16
C ARG A 112 4.73 2.21 -11.18
N ALA A 113 4.41 2.85 -12.28
CA ALA A 113 5.39 3.20 -13.30
C ALA A 113 6.54 4.04 -12.71
N PRO A 114 7.78 3.86 -13.18
CA PRO A 114 8.18 3.04 -14.32
C PRO A 114 8.65 1.61 -13.98
N SER A 115 8.69 1.18 -12.71
CA SER A 115 9.36 -0.10 -12.38
C SER A 115 8.91 -0.77 -11.09
N GLN A 116 7.98 -0.17 -10.35
CA GLN A 116 7.59 -0.68 -9.05
C GLN A 116 6.28 -1.44 -9.17
N LEU A 117 6.30 -2.75 -8.95
CA LEU A 117 5.05 -3.43 -8.61
C LEU A 117 4.76 -3.13 -7.12
N CYS A 118 3.52 -3.30 -6.67
CA CYS A 118 3.10 -2.97 -5.30
C CYS A 118 2.28 -4.12 -4.72
N TYR A 119 2.47 -4.37 -3.44
CA TYR A 119 1.70 -5.34 -2.67
C TYR A 119 0.88 -4.62 -1.63
N THR A 120 -0.38 -5.00 -1.50
CA THR A 120 -1.28 -4.46 -0.49
C THR A 120 -1.66 -5.53 0.51
N LEU A 121 -1.47 -5.23 1.79
CA LEU A 121 -2.05 -5.92 2.92
C LEU A 121 -3.35 -5.22 3.29
N ASP A 122 -4.45 -5.97 3.26
CA ASP A 122 -5.74 -5.48 3.74
C ASP A 122 -6.43 -6.55 4.58
N VAL A 123 -6.26 -6.42 5.90
CA VAL A 123 -6.76 -7.40 6.86
C VAL A 123 -8.29 -7.32 6.98
N GLY A 124 -8.87 -6.14 6.75
CA GLY A 124 -10.32 -5.93 6.72
C GLY A 124 -10.96 -6.69 5.57
N ALA A 125 -10.39 -6.58 4.37
CA ALA A 125 -10.90 -7.26 3.18
C ALA A 125 -10.75 -8.79 3.22
N TYR A 126 -9.64 -9.30 3.79
CA TYR A 126 -9.20 -10.68 3.55
C TYR A 126 -9.12 -11.59 4.79
N GLN A 127 -9.22 -11.06 6.01
CA GLN A 127 -9.23 -11.84 7.27
C GLN A 127 -10.38 -11.41 8.20
N HIS A 128 -11.54 -11.22 7.59
CA HIS A 128 -12.80 -10.73 8.16
C HIS A 128 -13.27 -11.42 9.45
N GLY A 129 -12.67 -12.54 9.87
CA GLY A 129 -13.07 -13.32 11.04
C GLY A 129 -12.18 -13.19 12.28
N ILE A 130 -10.90 -12.83 12.18
CA ILE A 130 -10.01 -12.76 13.37
C ILE A 130 -10.05 -11.35 13.97
N VAL A 131 -9.84 -10.33 13.12
CA VAL A 131 -9.84 -8.93 13.57
C VAL A 131 -11.23 -8.48 14.01
N SER A 132 -12.29 -8.93 13.33
CA SER A 132 -13.67 -8.56 13.67
C SER A 132 -14.17 -9.13 15.00
N LYS A 133 -13.60 -10.24 15.46
CA LYS A 133 -13.91 -10.85 16.77
C LYS A 133 -13.20 -10.15 17.92
N CYS A 134 -12.19 -9.35 17.62
CA CYS A 134 -11.46 -8.60 18.62
C CYS A 134 -12.30 -7.41 19.11
N LYS A 135 -12.39 -7.21 20.43
CA LYS A 135 -13.07 -6.04 21.01
C LYS A 135 -12.27 -4.75 20.87
N SER A 136 -10.97 -4.86 20.65
CA SER A 136 -10.02 -3.76 20.52
C SER A 136 -9.17 -3.88 19.24
N PRO A 137 -9.80 -3.90 18.05
CA PRO A 137 -9.10 -4.09 16.78
C PRO A 137 -8.08 -2.97 16.47
N TRP A 138 -8.28 -1.78 17.04
CA TRP A 138 -7.34 -0.65 16.91
C TRP A 138 -6.01 -0.86 17.66
N MET A 139 -5.89 -1.89 18.52
CA MET A 139 -4.65 -2.19 19.24
C MET A 139 -3.72 -3.15 18.48
N TYR A 140 -4.13 -3.62 17.30
CA TYR A 140 -3.24 -4.45 16.49
C TYR A 140 -2.03 -3.66 16.00
N THR A 141 -0.85 -4.26 16.13
CA THR A 141 0.40 -3.78 15.55
C THR A 141 0.82 -4.70 14.41
N LEU A 142 1.27 -4.10 13.31
CA LEU A 142 1.81 -4.81 12.16
C LEU A 142 3.32 -4.90 12.25
N GLU A 143 3.83 -6.12 12.30
CA GLU A 143 5.23 -6.43 12.04
C GLU A 143 5.37 -6.93 10.61
N LEU A 144 5.92 -6.08 9.74
CA LEU A 144 6.17 -6.40 8.34
C LEU A 144 7.68 -6.40 8.05
N LYS A 145 8.18 -7.54 7.58
CA LYS A 145 9.57 -7.70 7.14
C LYS A 145 9.62 -8.14 5.69
N TYR A 146 10.34 -7.38 4.88
CA TYR A 146 10.63 -7.71 3.49
C TYR A 146 12.01 -8.36 3.38
N ARG A 147 12.08 -9.49 2.67
CA ARG A 147 13.33 -10.17 2.33
C ARG A 147 13.25 -10.69 0.91
N VAL A 148 14.31 -10.47 0.13
CA VAL A 148 14.39 -10.99 -1.23
C VAL A 148 15.70 -11.71 -1.46
N ASN A 149 15.65 -12.84 -2.17
CA ASN A 149 16.86 -13.52 -2.63
C ASN A 149 17.36 -12.87 -3.94
N ARG A 150 18.44 -12.10 -3.86
CA ARG A 150 18.98 -11.36 -5.01
C ARG A 150 19.39 -12.25 -6.19
N SER A 151 19.71 -13.53 -5.98
CA SER A 151 20.06 -14.43 -7.09
C SER A 151 18.86 -14.86 -7.95
N ARG A 152 17.63 -14.68 -7.45
CA ARG A 152 16.38 -14.98 -8.18
C ARG A 152 15.70 -13.74 -8.76
N VAL A 153 16.31 -12.56 -8.67
CA VAL A 153 15.66 -11.30 -9.06
C VAL A 153 16.21 -10.76 -10.36
N ILE A 154 15.32 -10.44 -11.29
CA ILE A 154 15.64 -9.59 -12.44
C ILE A 154 15.33 -8.14 -12.07
N THR A 155 16.38 -7.30 -12.02
CA THR A 155 16.26 -5.88 -11.67
C THR A 155 16.43 -5.00 -12.90
N PHE A 156 15.45 -4.15 -13.18
CA PHE A 156 15.46 -3.25 -14.34
C PHE A 156 16.01 -1.86 -14.00
N LEU A 157 15.37 -1.18 -13.04
CA LEU A 157 15.67 0.17 -12.60
C LEU A 157 15.74 0.21 -11.07
N PRO A 158 16.88 -0.17 -10.46
CA PRO A 158 17.00 -0.17 -9.00
C PRO A 158 16.97 1.25 -8.47
N LYS A 159 15.96 1.60 -7.67
CA LYS A 159 15.92 2.88 -6.94
C LYS A 159 16.41 2.73 -5.49
N ASN A 160 16.40 1.51 -4.95
CA ASN A 160 16.61 1.19 -3.54
C ASN A 160 15.72 2.01 -2.59
N ILE A 161 14.51 2.33 -3.07
CA ILE A 161 13.51 3.12 -2.37
C ILE A 161 12.23 2.33 -2.39
N TYR A 162 11.66 2.07 -1.21
CA TYR A 162 10.47 1.25 -1.04
C TYR A 162 9.35 2.08 -0.45
N PRO A 163 8.50 2.71 -1.29
CA PRO A 163 7.37 3.49 -0.81
C PRO A 163 6.39 2.60 -0.03
N LEU A 164 6.15 2.96 1.22
CA LEU A 164 5.07 2.45 2.05
C LEU A 164 3.93 3.47 2.06
N ILE A 165 2.74 3.03 1.70
CA ILE A 165 1.55 3.84 1.62
C ILE A 165 0.53 3.24 2.58
N VAL A 166 -0.08 4.08 3.41
CA VAL A 166 -1.17 3.66 4.28
C VAL A 166 -2.43 4.37 3.82
N HIS A 167 -3.51 3.60 3.72
CA HIS A 167 -4.77 4.05 3.16
C HIS A 167 -5.95 3.44 3.91
N SER A 168 -7.14 3.94 3.61
CA SER A 168 -8.39 3.39 4.15
C SER A 168 -8.50 1.88 3.86
N PRO A 169 -9.14 1.11 4.76
CA PRO A 169 -9.39 -0.31 4.48
C PRO A 169 -10.33 -0.47 3.28
N ASN A 170 -10.31 -1.66 2.67
CA ASN A 170 -11.07 -2.03 1.48
C ASN A 170 -10.83 -1.12 0.27
N SER A 171 -9.65 -0.51 0.18
CA SER A 171 -9.29 0.36 -0.93
C SER A 171 -7.87 0.05 -1.41
N THR A 172 -7.60 0.30 -2.68
CA THR A 172 -6.27 0.24 -3.27
C THR A 172 -6.09 1.49 -4.12
N PHE A 173 -5.28 2.43 -3.64
CA PHE A 173 -5.07 3.70 -4.34
C PHE A 173 -3.74 3.67 -5.10
N PRO A 174 -3.77 3.72 -6.45
CA PRO A 174 -2.56 3.80 -7.25
C PRO A 174 -1.88 5.18 -7.19
N ASP A 175 -2.51 6.20 -6.59
CA ASP A 175 -2.15 7.61 -6.80
C ASP A 175 -1.83 8.41 -5.51
N ALA A 176 -1.04 9.48 -5.71
CA ALA A 176 -0.43 10.51 -4.84
C ALA A 176 -0.69 10.60 -3.31
N LEU A 177 -0.88 9.49 -2.60
CA LEU A 177 -0.79 9.51 -1.13
C LEU A 177 0.66 9.77 -0.71
N THR A 178 0.84 10.52 0.39
CA THR A 178 2.14 10.70 1.04
C THR A 178 2.71 9.34 1.40
N ALA A 179 3.72 8.90 0.65
CA ALA A 179 4.39 7.65 0.89
C ALA A 179 5.54 7.85 1.88
N ILE A 180 5.63 6.96 2.85
CA ILE A 180 6.77 6.85 3.73
C ILE A 180 7.85 6.11 2.93
N THR A 181 8.99 6.78 2.71
CA THR A 181 10.08 6.19 1.94
C THR A 181 10.92 5.30 2.84
N LEU A 182 10.83 3.98 2.65
CA LEU A 182 11.66 3.02 3.36
C LEU A 182 12.96 2.75 2.59
N ARG A 183 14.03 2.49 3.34
CA ARG A 183 15.33 2.05 2.82
C ARG A 183 15.69 0.67 3.37
N PRO A 184 16.39 -0.17 2.58
CA PRO A 184 16.79 -1.49 3.05
C PRO A 184 17.82 -1.39 4.18
N GLY A 185 17.75 -2.31 5.15
CA GLY A 185 18.66 -2.36 6.29
C GLY A 185 18.27 -1.48 7.48
N THR A 186 17.15 -0.75 7.39
CA THR A 186 16.64 0.10 8.47
C THR A 186 15.35 -0.47 9.04
N VAL A 187 15.17 -0.37 10.35
CA VAL A 187 13.91 -0.67 11.04
C VAL A 187 13.15 0.63 11.21
N TYR A 188 11.87 0.62 10.83
CA TYR A 188 10.99 1.77 10.94
C TYR A 188 9.86 1.45 11.91
N GLU A 189 9.62 2.37 12.84
CA GLU A 189 8.46 2.34 13.74
C GLU A 189 7.53 3.48 13.34
N LEU A 190 6.28 3.14 13.02
CA LEU A 190 5.30 4.07 12.49
C LEU A 190 4.08 4.08 13.40
N SER A 191 3.74 5.26 13.91
CA SER A 191 2.51 5.50 14.66
C SER A 191 1.56 6.32 13.81
N MET A 192 0.28 5.96 13.79
CA MET A 192 -0.70 6.58 12.90
C MET A 192 -1.93 7.04 13.67
N LYS A 193 -2.50 8.15 13.22
CA LYS A 193 -3.79 8.68 13.67
C LYS A 193 -4.76 8.62 12.50
N GLN A 194 -5.91 7.97 12.69
CA GLN A 194 -6.99 7.97 11.71
C GLN A 194 -7.83 9.24 11.90
N ALA A 195 -7.91 10.07 10.87
CA ALA A 195 -8.86 11.19 10.82
C ALA A 195 -10.02 10.77 9.92
N ALA A 196 -11.19 10.53 10.50
CA ALA A 196 -12.40 10.33 9.72
C ALA A 196 -12.78 11.68 9.08
N ARG A 197 -13.11 11.66 7.78
CA ARG A 197 -13.87 12.77 7.19
C ARG A 197 -15.33 12.53 7.56
N VAL A 198 -15.87 13.39 8.41
CA VAL A 198 -17.31 13.56 8.60
C VAL A 198 -17.88 14.21 7.33
#